data_AF-K6UP47-F1
#
_entry.id   AF-K6UP47-F1
#
_cell.length_a   1.000
_cell.length_b   1.000
_cell.length_c   1.000
_cell.angle_alpha   90.00
_cell.angle_beta   90.00
_cell.angle_gamma   90.00
#
_symmetry.space_group_name_H-M   'P 1'
#
loop_
_entity.id
_entity.type
_entity.pdbx_description
1 polymer ?
#
loop_
_entity_poly.entity_id
_entity_poly.type
_entity_poly.pdbx_seq_one_letter_code
_entity_poly.pdbx_strand_id
1 'polypeptide(L)'
;MTESDVDELPAEKFFKALTGDQKDSNYSIVCGNITTDSDEEKKINEICKKLGQNIYYVEDAHKDNSLFYDKHCYDLNYWLYDELTTKLDAKIQKQWNGVNTKGKSNNNGKICKPQSQLFKTGLFKSIKNYLITLKIMKQLKEKETENTETKIYCDYIKERVSLYFTFKQLCQLMKNDICQKYLKDYDDDRYNPTELLSKFKCAEEGKYEVELDESLITEMIKTYQSNFGNLLTGFGNILPGFGSIIPGLGSIMP
;
A
#
# COMPACT_ATOMS: atom_id res chain seq x y z
N MET A 1 11.00 15.38 8.37
CA MET A 1 10.50 14.10 8.90
C MET A 1 11.69 13.20 8.97
N THR A 2 12.11 12.79 10.17
CA THR A 2 13.14 11.78 10.31
C THR A 2 12.55 10.41 9.99
N GLU A 3 13.40 9.41 9.74
CA GLU A 3 12.97 8.01 9.66
C GLU A 3 12.19 7.58 10.91
N SER A 4 12.53 8.16 12.07
CA SER A 4 11.81 7.95 13.34
C SER A 4 10.36 8.47 13.32
N ASP A 5 10.07 9.57 12.62
CA ASP A 5 8.69 10.10 12.51
C ASP A 5 7.81 9.18 11.64
N VAL A 6 8.38 8.59 10.59
CA VAL A 6 7.72 7.60 9.72
C VAL A 6 7.45 6.32 10.52
N ASP A 7 8.42 5.89 11.30
CA ASP A 7 8.32 4.71 12.17
C ASP A 7 7.23 4.82 13.24
N GLU A 8 6.88 6.05 13.63
CA GLU A 8 5.83 6.30 14.61
C GLU A 8 4.41 6.26 14.05
N LEU A 9 4.26 6.25 12.72
CA LEU A 9 2.98 6.15 12.04
C LEU A 9 2.21 4.91 12.50
N PRO A 10 0.90 4.99 12.77
CA PRO A 10 0.11 3.81 13.09
C PRO A 10 0.19 2.70 12.03
N ALA A 11 0.44 3.05 10.76
CA ALA A 11 0.74 2.08 9.70
C ALA A 11 2.03 1.31 9.94
N GLU A 12 3.11 2.03 10.22
CA GLU A 12 4.43 1.45 10.40
C GLU A 12 4.50 0.68 11.72
N LYS A 13 3.88 1.20 12.79
CA LYS A 13 3.70 0.46 14.05
C LYS A 13 2.97 -0.86 13.83
N PHE A 14 1.89 -0.86 13.04
CA PHE A 14 1.17 -2.09 12.71
C PHE A 14 2.04 -3.05 11.90
N PHE A 15 2.71 -2.56 10.86
CA PHE A 15 3.59 -3.39 10.02
C PHE A 15 4.75 -3.98 10.81
N LYS A 16 5.40 -3.17 11.67
CA LYS A 16 6.46 -3.62 12.59
C LYS A 16 5.95 -4.70 13.55
N ALA A 17 4.70 -4.62 14.01
CA ALA A 17 4.10 -5.66 14.84
C ALA A 17 3.91 -7.01 14.11
N LEU A 18 3.86 -7.02 12.77
CA LEU A 18 3.88 -8.26 11.98
C LEU A 18 5.27 -8.91 11.94
N THR A 19 6.32 -8.09 12.05
CA THR A 19 7.72 -8.56 12.10
C THR A 19 8.20 -8.94 13.49
N GLY A 20 7.55 -8.44 14.55
CA GLY A 20 7.88 -8.76 15.94
C GLY A 20 7.42 -10.15 16.39
N ASP A 21 7.72 -10.46 17.66
CA ASP A 21 7.20 -11.65 18.33
C ASP A 21 5.73 -11.45 18.67
N GLN A 22 4.86 -12.22 18.03
CA GLN A 22 3.43 -12.20 18.34
C GLN A 22 3.12 -13.10 19.53
N LYS A 23 2.06 -12.73 20.27
CA LYS A 23 1.51 -13.58 21.33
C LYS A 23 1.10 -14.92 20.74
N ASP A 24 1.17 -15.95 21.59
CA ASP A 24 0.67 -17.28 21.22
C ASP A 24 -0.76 -17.18 20.69
N SER A 25 -0.96 -17.76 19.51
CA SER A 25 -2.24 -17.75 18.81
C SER A 25 -2.73 -19.19 18.66
N ASN A 26 -4.04 -19.37 18.65
CA ASN A 26 -4.65 -20.66 18.32
C ASN A 26 -4.66 -20.94 16.82
N TYR A 27 -4.23 -19.98 15.99
CA TYR A 27 -4.18 -20.13 14.54
C TYR A 27 -2.90 -20.89 14.19
N SER A 28 -3.06 -21.91 13.35
CA SER A 28 -1.94 -22.70 12.86
C SER A 28 -2.10 -22.95 11.36
N ILE A 29 -0.97 -22.85 10.66
CA ILE A 29 -0.84 -23.22 9.26
C ILE A 29 0.15 -24.37 9.20
N VAL A 30 -0.28 -25.49 8.63
CA VAL A 30 0.57 -26.65 8.42
C VAL A 30 1.27 -26.49 7.08
N CYS A 31 2.60 -26.39 7.11
CA CYS A 31 3.43 -26.20 5.91
C CYS A 31 4.41 -27.33 5.63
N GLY A 32 4.17 -28.51 6.21
CA GLY A 32 4.99 -29.70 5.96
C GLY A 32 5.09 -30.05 4.48
N ASN A 33 6.26 -30.57 4.08
CA ASN A 33 6.56 -31.06 2.72
C ASN A 33 6.56 -29.99 1.60
N ILE A 34 6.73 -28.70 1.92
CA ILE A 34 6.91 -27.65 0.90
C ILE A 34 8.26 -27.81 0.18
N THR A 35 9.27 -28.31 0.88
CA THR A 35 10.63 -28.59 0.40
C THR A 35 11.13 -29.90 1.02
N THR A 36 12.15 -30.50 0.42
CA THR A 36 12.87 -31.66 0.95
C THR A 36 14.18 -31.28 1.63
N ASP A 37 14.59 -30.00 1.54
CA ASP A 37 15.75 -29.47 2.25
C ASP A 37 15.38 -29.16 3.70
N SER A 38 16.10 -29.75 4.65
CA SER A 38 15.75 -29.67 6.07
C SER A 38 15.88 -28.28 6.68
N ASP A 39 16.78 -27.44 6.16
CA ASP A 39 17.00 -26.10 6.70
C ASP A 39 16.02 -25.09 6.09
N GLU A 40 15.70 -25.24 4.81
CA GLU A 40 14.61 -24.51 4.16
C GLU A 40 13.26 -24.91 4.77
N GLU A 41 13.04 -26.19 5.09
CA GLU A 41 11.81 -26.67 5.74
C GLU A 41 11.60 -26.02 7.12
N LYS A 42 12.65 -25.92 7.94
CA LYS A 42 12.58 -25.21 9.24
C LYS A 42 12.15 -23.76 9.06
N LYS A 43 12.79 -23.02 8.15
CA LYS A 43 12.45 -21.62 7.84
C LYS A 43 11.01 -21.47 7.36
N ILE A 44 10.57 -22.35 6.47
CA ILE A 44 9.17 -22.35 5.98
C ILE A 44 8.19 -22.59 7.12
N ASN A 45 8.47 -23.54 8.01
CA ASN A 45 7.62 -23.83 9.15
C ASN A 45 7.55 -22.65 10.12
N GLU A 46 8.66 -21.94 10.34
CA GLU A 46 8.69 -20.69 11.12
C GLU A 46 7.83 -19.60 10.47
N ILE A 47 7.98 -19.39 9.16
CA ILE A 47 7.16 -18.42 8.42
C ILE A 47 5.67 -18.77 8.50
N CYS A 48 5.31 -20.05 8.36
CA CYS A 48 3.91 -20.46 8.42
C CYS A 48 3.31 -20.37 9.83
N LYS A 49 4.09 -20.68 10.87
CA LYS A 49 3.70 -20.42 12.26
C LYS A 49 3.42 -18.94 12.46
N LYS A 50 4.34 -18.08 12.03
CA LYS A 50 4.22 -16.63 12.15
C LYS A 50 3.08 -16.06 11.31
N LEU A 51 2.84 -16.60 10.11
CA LEU A 51 1.69 -16.23 9.28
C LEU A 51 0.38 -16.56 9.99
N GLY A 52 0.26 -17.72 10.64
CA GLY A 52 -0.89 -18.07 11.46
C GLY A 52 -1.15 -17.04 12.57
N GLN A 53 -0.11 -16.68 13.32
CA GLN A 53 -0.16 -15.65 14.36
C GLN A 53 -0.58 -14.30 13.78
N ASN A 54 0.07 -13.86 12.70
CA ASN A 54 -0.18 -12.57 12.07
C ASN A 54 -1.61 -12.45 11.51
N ILE A 55 -2.19 -13.54 10.98
CA ILE A 55 -3.61 -13.58 10.58
C ILE A 55 -4.50 -13.35 11.80
N TYR A 56 -4.23 -14.04 12.92
CA TYR A 56 -4.98 -13.84 14.16
C TYR A 56 -4.88 -12.40 14.64
N TYR A 57 -3.69 -11.80 14.62
CA TYR A 57 -3.48 -10.41 15.03
C TYR A 57 -4.27 -9.40 14.18
N VAL A 58 -4.27 -9.54 12.86
CA VAL A 58 -5.06 -8.68 11.96
C VAL A 58 -6.56 -8.82 12.26
N GLU A 59 -7.03 -10.06 12.44
CA GLU A 59 -8.45 -10.30 12.75
C GLU A 59 -8.84 -9.77 14.13
N ASP A 60 -7.99 -9.95 15.14
CA ASP A 60 -8.19 -9.47 16.51
C ASP A 60 -8.25 -7.95 16.59
N ALA A 61 -7.33 -7.26 15.92
CA ALA A 61 -7.29 -5.79 15.86
C ALA A 61 -8.54 -5.16 15.22
N HIS A 62 -9.33 -5.95 14.48
CA HIS A 62 -10.51 -5.51 13.74
C HIS A 62 -11.81 -6.17 14.19
N LYS A 63 -11.83 -6.80 15.37
CA LYS A 63 -13.05 -7.39 15.95
C LYS A 63 -14.20 -6.39 16.04
N ASP A 64 -13.90 -5.17 16.48
CA ASP A 64 -14.90 -4.13 16.75
C ASP A 64 -14.99 -3.04 15.66
N ASN A 65 -14.04 -2.98 14.73
CA ASN A 65 -14.01 -1.97 13.67
C ASN A 65 -13.27 -2.47 12.43
N SER A 66 -13.92 -2.47 11.27
CA SER A 66 -13.36 -2.96 10.00
C SER A 66 -12.80 -1.88 9.07
N LEU A 67 -12.80 -0.60 9.48
CA LEU A 67 -12.46 0.56 8.62
C LEU A 67 -11.04 0.51 8.02
N PHE A 68 -10.10 -0.25 8.60
CA PHE A 68 -8.76 -0.46 8.04
C PHE A 68 -8.42 -1.92 7.75
N TYR A 69 -9.43 -2.80 7.79
CA TYR A 69 -9.21 -4.25 7.66
C TYR A 69 -8.51 -4.61 6.36
N ASP A 70 -9.03 -4.13 5.21
CA ASP A 70 -8.46 -4.46 3.90
C ASP A 70 -7.03 -3.92 3.73
N LYS A 71 -6.72 -2.81 4.40
CA LYS A 71 -5.36 -2.26 4.46
C LYS A 71 -4.43 -3.13 5.29
N HIS A 72 -4.80 -3.47 6.52
CA HIS A 72 -3.93 -4.32 7.34
C HIS A 72 -3.81 -5.74 6.77
N CYS A 73 -4.82 -6.19 6.02
CA CYS A 73 -4.74 -7.39 5.21
C CYS A 73 -3.72 -7.29 4.07
N TYR A 74 -3.62 -6.10 3.45
CA TYR A 74 -2.56 -5.80 2.49
C TYR A 74 -1.19 -5.80 3.17
N ASP A 75 -1.06 -5.15 4.33
CA ASP A 75 0.18 -5.10 5.12
C ASP A 75 0.66 -6.52 5.49
N LEU A 76 -0.27 -7.43 5.83
CA LEU A 76 0.01 -8.86 6.05
C LEU A 76 0.52 -9.57 4.80
N ASN A 77 -0.15 -9.36 3.66
CA ASN A 77 0.31 -9.92 2.39
C ASN A 77 1.69 -9.35 2.01
N TYR A 78 1.97 -8.08 2.30
CA TYR A 78 3.27 -7.46 2.06
C TYR A 78 4.34 -8.08 2.94
N TRP A 79 4.06 -8.24 4.23
CA TRP A 79 5.00 -8.88 5.15
C TRP A 79 5.38 -10.28 4.62
N LEU A 80 4.38 -11.08 4.22
CA LEU A 80 4.66 -12.40 3.66
C LEU A 80 5.45 -12.32 2.34
N TYR A 81 5.19 -11.32 1.50
CA TYR A 81 5.99 -11.09 0.29
C TYR A 81 7.45 -10.75 0.60
N ASP A 82 7.69 -9.92 1.62
CA ASP A 82 9.03 -9.45 2.03
C ASP A 82 9.86 -10.57 2.67
N GLU A 83 9.22 -11.46 3.44
CA GLU A 83 9.85 -12.63 4.07
C GLU A 83 10.20 -13.74 3.05
N LEU A 84 9.52 -13.77 1.90
CA LEU A 84 9.63 -14.87 0.94
C LEU A 84 10.51 -14.53 -0.24
N THR A 85 11.37 -15.47 -0.61
CA THR A 85 11.92 -15.46 -1.97
C THR A 85 10.82 -15.85 -2.97
N THR A 86 10.90 -15.34 -4.19
CA THR A 86 9.89 -15.51 -5.25
C THR A 86 9.57 -16.97 -5.62
N LYS A 87 10.31 -17.97 -5.12
CA LYS A 87 10.08 -19.40 -5.37
C LYS A 87 9.18 -20.08 -4.33
N LEU A 88 9.03 -19.50 -3.14
CA LEU A 88 8.30 -20.11 -2.01
C LEU A 88 6.90 -19.53 -1.81
N ASP A 89 6.63 -18.37 -2.42
CA ASP A 89 5.38 -17.61 -2.31
C ASP A 89 4.14 -18.46 -2.64
N ALA A 90 4.12 -19.15 -3.78
CA ALA A 90 2.95 -19.84 -4.28
C ALA A 90 2.61 -21.07 -3.43
N LYS A 91 3.62 -21.72 -2.84
CA LYS A 91 3.41 -22.90 -1.99
C LYS A 91 2.84 -22.49 -0.63
N ILE A 92 3.40 -21.46 0.00
CA ILE A 92 2.92 -20.98 1.30
C ILE A 92 1.54 -20.33 1.19
N GLN A 93 1.29 -19.57 0.13
CA GLN A 93 -0.04 -19.00 -0.12
C GLN A 93 -1.12 -20.07 -0.32
N LYS A 94 -0.79 -21.25 -0.88
CA LYS A 94 -1.73 -22.37 -0.91
C LYS A 94 -2.08 -22.86 0.50
N GLN A 95 -1.08 -22.97 1.38
CA GLN A 95 -1.30 -23.41 2.77
C GLN A 95 -2.07 -22.37 3.59
N TRP A 96 -1.92 -21.08 3.32
CA TRP A 96 -2.72 -20.02 3.95
C TRP A 96 -4.23 -20.29 3.80
N ASN A 97 -4.69 -20.78 2.65
CA ASN A 97 -6.11 -21.11 2.49
C ASN A 97 -6.60 -22.23 3.43
N GLY A 98 -5.69 -23.07 3.93
CA GLY A 98 -5.94 -24.15 4.89
C GLY A 98 -5.71 -23.77 6.35
N VAL A 99 -5.59 -22.47 6.68
CA VAL A 99 -5.39 -22.03 8.07
C VAL A 99 -6.47 -22.59 8.99
N ASN A 100 -6.04 -23.25 10.06
CA ASN A 100 -6.93 -23.76 11.09
C ASN A 100 -7.28 -22.63 12.06
N THR A 101 -8.52 -22.15 12.00
CA THR A 101 -9.03 -21.07 12.86
C THR A 101 -9.88 -21.58 14.03
N LYS A 102 -9.66 -22.82 14.51
CA LYS A 102 -10.43 -23.35 15.65
C LYS A 102 -10.29 -22.40 16.87
N GLY A 103 -11.42 -22.06 17.49
CA GLY A 103 -11.47 -21.15 18.66
C GLY A 103 -11.94 -19.72 18.38
N LYS A 104 -12.60 -19.45 17.24
CA LYS A 104 -13.16 -18.13 16.92
C LYS A 104 -14.06 -17.59 18.05
N SER A 105 -13.74 -16.39 18.52
CA SER A 105 -14.74 -15.45 19.00
C SER A 105 -15.17 -14.60 17.80
N ASN A 106 -16.40 -14.82 17.31
CA ASN A 106 -17.37 -13.84 16.77
C ASN A 106 -16.81 -12.51 16.19
N ASN A 107 -17.21 -11.95 15.03
CA ASN A 107 -18.51 -12.04 14.36
C ASN A 107 -18.55 -11.53 12.89
N ASN A 108 -17.43 -11.21 12.23
CA ASN A 108 -17.51 -10.52 10.92
C ASN A 108 -17.17 -11.36 9.69
N GLY A 109 -16.77 -12.63 9.85
CA GLY A 109 -16.56 -13.58 8.75
C GLY A 109 -15.42 -13.26 7.77
N LYS A 110 -14.86 -12.04 7.78
CA LYS A 110 -13.73 -11.64 6.95
C LYS A 110 -12.45 -12.30 7.47
N ILE A 111 -11.86 -13.13 6.63
CA ILE A 111 -10.55 -13.75 6.83
C ILE A 111 -9.61 -13.19 5.79
N CYS A 112 -8.40 -12.84 6.20
CA CYS A 112 -7.40 -12.37 5.28
C CYS A 112 -7.02 -13.46 4.30
N LYS A 113 -7.04 -13.14 3.01
CA LYS A 113 -6.74 -14.09 1.94
C LYS A 113 -5.43 -13.73 1.25
N PRO A 114 -4.69 -14.76 0.77
CA PRO A 114 -3.48 -14.56 -0.02
C PRO A 114 -3.80 -13.81 -1.32
N GLN A 115 -2.91 -12.90 -1.70
CA GLN A 115 -3.04 -12.06 -2.89
C GLN A 115 -2.06 -12.49 -3.97
N SER A 116 -2.14 -13.76 -4.35
CA SER A 116 -1.21 -14.42 -5.27
C SER A 116 -0.98 -13.71 -6.60
N GLN A 117 -1.97 -13.00 -7.12
CA GLN A 117 -1.81 -12.24 -8.36
C GLN A 117 -0.90 -11.04 -8.17
N LEU A 118 -0.99 -10.36 -7.04
CA LEU A 118 -0.16 -9.20 -6.74
C LEU A 118 1.29 -9.61 -6.48
N PHE A 119 1.55 -10.76 -5.84
CA PHE A 119 2.91 -11.27 -5.59
C PHE A 119 3.73 -11.48 -6.86
N LYS A 120 3.04 -11.71 -7.98
CA LYS A 120 3.68 -11.93 -9.29
C LYS A 120 4.02 -10.62 -10.01
N THR A 121 3.74 -9.49 -9.40
CA THR A 121 3.89 -8.15 -9.99
C THR A 121 4.85 -7.33 -9.14
N GLY A 122 5.56 -6.39 -9.77
CA GLY A 122 6.34 -5.38 -9.06
C GLY A 122 5.48 -4.37 -8.29
N LEU A 123 4.14 -4.42 -8.44
CA LEU A 123 3.21 -3.46 -7.84
C LEU A 123 3.10 -3.59 -6.32
N PHE A 124 3.52 -4.73 -5.74
CA PHE A 124 3.41 -4.97 -4.30
C PHE A 124 4.12 -3.88 -3.47
N LYS A 125 5.30 -3.47 -3.93
CA LYS A 125 6.07 -2.38 -3.32
C LYS A 125 5.44 -1.02 -3.56
N SER A 126 5.03 -0.74 -4.79
CA SER A 126 4.45 0.56 -5.16
C SER A 126 3.13 0.84 -4.43
N ILE A 127 2.25 -0.15 -4.30
CA ILE A 127 0.99 0.00 -3.56
C ILE A 127 1.26 0.19 -2.06
N LYS A 128 2.22 -0.53 -1.46
CA LYS A 128 2.62 -0.27 -0.06
C LYS A 128 3.07 1.17 0.12
N ASN A 129 3.98 1.63 -0.74
CA ASN A 129 4.49 2.99 -0.71
C ASN A 129 3.38 4.03 -0.89
N TYR A 130 2.39 3.77 -1.73
CA TYR A 130 1.23 4.63 -1.91
C TYR A 130 0.34 4.66 -0.66
N LEU A 131 0.06 3.51 -0.03
CA LEU A 131 -0.74 3.46 1.19
C LEU A 131 -0.04 4.17 2.38
N ILE A 132 1.29 4.12 2.45
CA ILE A 132 2.10 4.90 3.41
C ILE A 132 1.98 6.39 3.09
N THR A 133 2.12 6.75 1.81
CA THR A 133 1.99 8.11 1.29
C THR A 133 0.69 8.77 1.76
N LEU A 134 -0.45 8.11 1.56
CA LEU A 134 -1.76 8.63 1.96
C LEU A 134 -1.84 8.94 3.46
N LYS A 135 -1.27 8.07 4.30
CA LYS A 135 -1.29 8.25 5.76
C LYS A 135 -0.42 9.42 6.20
N ILE A 136 0.76 9.56 5.61
CA ILE A 136 1.65 10.68 5.87
C ILE A 136 0.99 11.99 5.45
N MET A 137 0.41 12.04 4.25
CA MET A 137 -0.30 13.23 3.76
C MET A 137 -1.41 13.64 4.74
N LYS A 138 -2.20 12.68 5.24
CA LYS A 138 -3.23 12.95 6.25
C LYS A 138 -2.63 13.55 7.53
N GLN A 139 -1.59 12.96 8.08
CA GLN A 139 -1.00 13.45 9.34
C GLN A 139 -0.35 14.82 9.20
N LEU A 140 0.38 15.06 8.10
CA LEU A 140 0.99 16.37 7.87
C LEU A 140 -0.07 17.46 7.67
N LYS A 141 -1.24 17.13 7.11
CA LYS A 141 -2.39 18.04 7.08
C LYS A 141 -2.91 18.37 8.48
N GLU A 142 -2.98 17.39 9.36
CA GLU A 142 -3.45 17.56 10.76
C GLU A 142 -2.43 18.27 11.67
N LYS A 143 -1.14 18.27 11.32
CA LYS A 143 -0.08 18.92 12.12
C LYS A 143 -0.23 20.45 12.11
N GLU A 144 -0.28 21.08 13.28
CA GLU A 144 -0.26 22.55 13.39
C GLU A 144 1.10 23.09 12.96
N THR A 145 1.10 24.12 12.10
CA THR A 145 2.32 24.73 11.56
C THR A 145 2.80 25.85 12.47
N GLU A 146 3.46 25.48 13.56
CA GLU A 146 4.28 26.44 14.31
C GLU A 146 5.71 26.46 13.72
N ASN A 147 5.99 27.55 13.01
CA ASN A 147 7.31 28.09 12.62
C ASN A 147 8.34 27.23 11.84
N THR A 148 8.67 27.77 10.66
CA THR A 148 9.95 27.75 9.90
C THR A 148 10.63 26.44 9.48
N GLU A 149 10.41 25.30 10.13
CA GLU A 149 10.98 24.00 9.74
C GLU A 149 10.09 23.20 8.80
N THR A 150 9.13 23.82 8.11
CA THR A 150 8.25 23.10 7.18
C THR A 150 8.94 22.73 5.86
N LYS A 151 9.97 23.47 5.46
CA LYS A 151 10.71 23.21 4.21
C LYS A 151 11.47 21.88 4.20
N ILE A 152 11.92 21.39 5.35
CA ILE A 152 12.63 20.09 5.44
C ILE A 152 11.74 18.89 5.08
N TYR A 153 10.42 19.10 4.97
CA TYR A 153 9.48 18.07 4.52
C TYR A 153 9.26 18.12 3.01
N CYS A 154 9.72 19.15 2.30
CA CYS A 154 9.34 19.36 0.91
C CYS A 154 9.88 18.30 -0.03
N ASP A 155 11.15 17.91 0.07
CA ASP A 155 11.70 16.86 -0.80
C ASP A 155 10.96 15.54 -0.58
N TYR A 156 10.64 15.23 0.67
CA TYR A 156 9.83 14.08 1.04
C TYR A 156 8.41 14.16 0.46
N ILE A 157 7.71 15.29 0.64
CA ILE A 157 6.35 15.48 0.13
C ILE A 157 6.34 15.36 -1.41
N LYS A 158 7.32 15.96 -2.09
CA LYS A 158 7.45 15.96 -3.55
C LYS A 158 7.56 14.55 -4.13
N GLU A 159 8.42 13.70 -3.56
CA GLU A 159 8.57 12.29 -3.97
C GLU A 159 7.23 11.54 -3.82
N ARG A 160 6.53 11.76 -2.71
CA ARG A 160 5.24 11.10 -2.44
C ARG A 160 4.10 11.64 -3.31
N VAL A 161 4.15 12.91 -3.68
CA VAL A 161 3.19 13.56 -4.59
C VAL A 161 3.22 12.92 -5.98
N SER A 162 4.42 12.65 -6.51
CA SER A 162 4.59 11.93 -7.79
C SER A 162 3.84 10.60 -7.77
N LEU A 163 4.07 9.79 -6.73
CA LEU A 163 3.43 8.49 -6.57
C LEU A 163 1.90 8.61 -6.46
N TYR A 164 1.41 9.63 -5.72
CA TYR A 164 -0.02 9.86 -5.55
C TYR A 164 -0.72 10.14 -6.89
N PHE A 165 -0.23 11.13 -7.64
CA PHE A 165 -0.84 11.52 -8.90
C PHE A 165 -0.71 10.44 -9.97
N THR A 166 0.39 9.67 -9.96
CA THR A 166 0.56 8.54 -10.89
C THR A 166 -0.49 7.47 -10.67
N PHE A 167 -0.70 7.02 -9.43
CA PHE A 167 -1.77 6.06 -9.13
C PHE A 167 -3.17 6.63 -9.44
N LYS A 168 -3.43 7.90 -9.09
CA LYS A 168 -4.71 8.56 -9.37
C LYS A 168 -5.04 8.52 -10.86
N GLN A 169 -4.11 8.95 -11.72
CA GLN A 169 -4.30 8.94 -13.17
C GLN A 169 -4.46 7.52 -13.72
N LEU A 170 -3.56 6.60 -13.35
CA LEU A 170 -3.63 5.22 -13.83
C LEU A 170 -4.96 4.55 -13.44
N CYS A 171 -5.48 4.82 -12.25
CA CYS A 171 -6.73 4.25 -11.80
C CYS A 171 -7.97 4.84 -12.47
N GLN A 172 -7.95 6.14 -12.80
CA GLN A 172 -8.98 6.77 -13.62
C GLN A 172 -9.04 6.15 -15.02
N LEU A 173 -7.88 5.88 -15.62
CA LEU A 173 -7.77 5.33 -16.97
C LEU A 173 -8.09 3.83 -17.04
N MET A 174 -7.57 3.03 -16.11
CA MET A 174 -7.58 1.56 -16.23
C MET A 174 -8.73 0.88 -15.50
N LYS A 175 -9.31 1.51 -14.48
CA LYS A 175 -10.41 0.98 -13.63
C LYS A 175 -10.24 -0.50 -13.24
N ASN A 176 -9.02 -0.93 -12.93
CA ASN A 176 -8.71 -2.33 -12.63
C ASN A 176 -9.00 -2.72 -11.17
N ASP A 177 -8.87 -4.01 -10.87
CA ASP A 177 -9.19 -4.61 -9.57
C ASP A 177 -8.35 -4.03 -8.42
N ILE A 178 -7.07 -3.72 -8.65
CA ILE A 178 -6.20 -3.04 -7.66
C ILE A 178 -6.76 -1.67 -7.33
N CYS A 179 -7.10 -0.90 -8.36
CA CYS A 179 -7.67 0.42 -8.20
C CYS A 179 -9.00 0.35 -7.45
N GLN A 180 -9.88 -0.58 -7.82
CA GLN A 180 -11.16 -0.77 -7.15
C GLN A 180 -11.02 -1.24 -5.69
N LYS A 181 -10.00 -2.03 -5.37
CA LYS A 181 -9.84 -2.63 -4.04
C LYS A 181 -9.05 -1.77 -3.06
N TYR A 182 -8.01 -1.09 -3.52
CA TYR A 182 -7.11 -0.32 -2.64
C TYR A 182 -7.18 1.18 -2.85
N LEU A 183 -7.72 1.65 -3.98
CA LEU A 183 -7.58 3.03 -4.41
C LEU A 183 -8.93 3.73 -4.59
N LYS A 184 -10.04 2.97 -4.57
CA LYS A 184 -11.41 3.44 -4.82
C LYS A 184 -11.92 4.44 -3.79
N ASP A 185 -11.57 4.25 -2.52
CA ASP A 185 -11.98 5.15 -1.43
C ASP A 185 -11.07 6.40 -1.34
N TYR A 186 -10.11 6.56 -2.25
CA TYR A 186 -9.06 7.59 -2.22
C TYR A 186 -9.14 8.61 -3.36
N ASP A 187 -10.23 8.62 -4.12
CA ASP A 187 -10.71 9.82 -4.83
C ASP A 187 -11.20 10.92 -3.86
N ASP A 188 -11.03 10.69 -2.56
CA ASP A 188 -11.27 11.61 -1.48
C ASP A 188 -10.18 12.69 -1.38
N ASP A 189 -10.57 13.95 -1.57
CA ASP A 189 -9.69 15.13 -1.48
C ASP A 189 -8.97 15.28 -0.13
N ARG A 190 -9.39 14.55 0.92
CA ARG A 190 -8.67 14.47 2.20
C ARG A 190 -7.19 14.10 2.02
N TYR A 191 -6.86 13.30 1.01
CA TYR A 191 -5.49 12.86 0.74
C TYR A 191 -4.79 13.66 -0.36
N ASN A 192 -5.49 14.59 -1.02
CA ASN A 192 -4.92 15.41 -2.08
C ASN A 192 -3.78 16.26 -1.52
N PRO A 193 -2.54 16.12 -2.02
CA PRO A 193 -1.40 16.80 -1.45
C PRO A 193 -1.27 18.27 -1.89
N THR A 194 -2.16 18.78 -2.74
CA THR A 194 -2.12 20.18 -3.21
C THR A 194 -2.16 21.15 -2.04
N GLU A 195 -3.11 20.98 -1.13
CA GLU A 195 -3.24 21.78 0.09
C GLU A 195 -1.98 21.67 0.97
N LEU A 196 -1.40 20.47 1.04
CA LEU A 196 -0.20 20.21 1.81
C LEU A 196 1.03 20.92 1.22
N LEU A 197 1.20 20.87 -0.10
CA LEU A 197 2.27 21.57 -0.83
C LEU A 197 2.19 23.08 -0.60
N SER A 198 0.98 23.65 -0.63
CA SER A 198 0.75 25.07 -0.31
C SER A 198 1.04 25.39 1.15
N LYS A 199 0.49 24.59 2.09
CA LYS A 199 0.67 24.76 3.54
C LYS A 199 2.14 24.75 3.95
N PHE A 200 2.94 23.85 3.38
CA PHE A 200 4.37 23.72 3.68
C PHE A 200 5.25 24.60 2.77
N LYS A 201 4.66 25.37 1.84
CA LYS A 201 5.38 26.23 0.87
C LYS A 201 6.43 25.46 0.06
N CYS A 202 6.07 24.23 -0.34
CA CYS A 202 6.93 23.34 -1.12
C CYS A 202 6.84 23.59 -2.64
N ALA A 203 5.90 24.43 -3.05
CA ALA A 203 5.68 24.89 -4.41
C ALA A 203 5.89 26.41 -4.48
N GLU A 204 6.68 26.88 -5.45
CA GLU A 204 6.81 28.31 -5.71
C GLU A 204 5.51 28.81 -6.36
N GLU A 205 4.96 29.91 -5.85
CA GLU A 205 3.74 30.55 -6.38
C GLU A 205 2.51 29.61 -6.48
N GLY A 206 2.49 28.51 -5.72
CA GLY A 206 1.40 27.53 -5.74
C GLY A 206 1.39 26.62 -6.98
N LYS A 207 2.44 26.66 -7.81
CA LYS A 207 2.60 25.77 -8.96
C LYS A 207 3.66 24.71 -8.66
N TYR A 208 3.29 23.46 -8.86
CA TYR A 208 4.19 22.32 -8.71
C TYR A 208 4.07 21.43 -9.93
N GLU A 209 5.17 21.23 -10.63
CA GLU A 209 5.24 20.27 -11.71
C GLU A 209 5.40 18.87 -11.12
N VAL A 210 4.45 18.00 -11.45
CA VAL A 210 4.48 16.61 -11.01
C VAL A 210 5.05 15.77 -12.14
N GLU A 211 6.26 15.26 -11.94
CA GLU A 211 6.76 14.15 -12.75
C GLU A 211 6.08 12.86 -12.31
N LEU A 212 5.55 12.07 -13.25
CA LEU A 212 4.89 10.80 -12.94
C LEU A 212 5.93 9.69 -12.78
N ASP A 213 5.63 8.72 -11.91
CA ASP A 213 6.50 7.58 -11.64
C ASP A 213 6.48 6.60 -12.83
N GLU A 214 7.48 6.72 -13.70
CA GLU A 214 7.63 5.89 -14.91
C GLU A 214 7.72 4.39 -14.61
N SER A 215 8.37 4.03 -13.49
CA SER A 215 8.51 2.64 -13.07
C SER A 215 7.14 2.05 -12.71
N LEU A 216 6.32 2.80 -11.99
CA LEU A 216 4.95 2.41 -11.66
C LEU A 216 4.08 2.31 -12.93
N ILE A 217 4.17 3.29 -13.83
CA ILE A 217 3.44 3.26 -15.11
C ILE A 217 3.78 1.97 -15.88
N THR A 218 5.08 1.68 -16.00
CA THR A 218 5.59 0.50 -16.71
C THR A 218 5.07 -0.79 -16.08
N GLU A 219 5.13 -0.92 -14.75
CA GLU A 219 4.69 -2.13 -14.07
C GLU A 219 3.17 -2.31 -14.11
N MET A 220 2.39 -1.21 -14.06
CA MET A 220 0.94 -1.24 -14.23
C MET A 220 0.55 -1.70 -15.64
N ILE A 221 1.22 -1.18 -16.68
CA ILE A 221 1.04 -1.61 -18.07
C ILE A 221 1.35 -3.10 -18.22
N LYS A 222 2.50 -3.54 -17.70
CA LYS A 222 2.95 -4.93 -17.76
C LYS A 222 2.00 -5.87 -17.03
N THR A 223 1.43 -5.44 -15.91
CA THR A 223 0.49 -6.25 -15.11
C THR A 223 -0.88 -6.39 -15.78
N TYR A 224 -1.36 -5.33 -16.44
CA TYR A 224 -2.73 -5.24 -16.98
C TYR A 224 -2.75 -5.03 -18.50
N GLN A 225 -1.90 -5.74 -19.23
CA GLN A 225 -1.69 -5.62 -20.68
C GLN A 225 -2.99 -5.52 -21.52
N SER A 226 -4.10 -6.11 -21.05
CA SER A 226 -5.41 -6.04 -21.71
C SER A 226 -6.05 -4.65 -21.76
N ASN A 227 -5.66 -3.71 -20.88
CA ASN A 227 -6.21 -2.35 -20.81
C ASN A 227 -5.31 -1.30 -21.50
N PHE A 228 -4.28 -1.75 -22.22
CA PHE A 228 -3.27 -0.88 -22.83
C PHE A 228 -3.82 0.07 -23.89
N GLY A 229 -4.86 -0.34 -24.64
CA GLY A 229 -5.51 0.51 -25.65
C GLY A 229 -6.09 1.79 -25.06
N ASN A 230 -6.82 1.69 -23.93
CA ASN A 230 -7.36 2.84 -23.20
C ASN A 230 -6.26 3.73 -22.62
N LEU A 231 -5.13 3.11 -22.25
CA LEU A 231 -3.97 3.78 -21.67
C LEU A 231 -3.26 4.62 -22.73
N LEU A 232 -3.01 4.09 -23.93
CA LEU A 232 -2.40 4.85 -25.03
C LEU A 232 -3.29 6.00 -25.53
N THR A 233 -4.61 5.85 -25.57
CA THR A 233 -5.50 6.98 -25.92
C THR A 233 -5.62 7.99 -24.78
N GLY A 234 -5.62 7.55 -23.52
CA GLY A 234 -5.65 8.42 -22.36
C GLY A 234 -4.36 9.23 -22.21
N PHE A 235 -3.22 8.54 -22.28
CA PHE A 235 -1.90 9.15 -22.27
C PHE A 235 -1.62 9.93 -23.56
N GLY A 236 -2.08 9.50 -24.73
CA GLY A 236 -1.92 10.26 -25.98
C GLY A 236 -2.68 11.60 -26.00
N ASN A 237 -3.76 11.72 -25.21
CA ASN A 237 -4.46 12.99 -24.96
C ASN A 237 -3.84 13.81 -23.81
N ILE A 238 -2.89 13.23 -23.06
CA ILE A 238 -2.17 13.86 -21.92
C ILE A 238 -0.70 14.16 -22.29
N LEU A 239 -0.14 13.49 -23.30
CA LEU A 239 1.23 13.63 -23.80
C LEU A 239 1.24 14.37 -25.14
N PRO A 240 1.13 15.70 -25.11
CA PRO A 240 2.05 16.55 -25.84
C PRO A 240 3.09 17.07 -24.84
N GLY A 241 4.16 16.30 -24.65
CA GLY A 241 5.37 16.75 -23.95
C GLY A 241 5.36 16.55 -22.43
N PHE A 242 6.55 16.27 -21.90
CA PHE A 242 6.95 16.41 -20.49
C PHE A 242 6.75 17.87 -20.01
N GLY A 243 5.51 18.32 -19.92
CA GLY A 243 5.17 19.70 -19.61
C GLY A 243 4.00 19.76 -18.65
N SER A 244 4.33 19.94 -17.39
CA SER A 244 3.51 20.64 -16.41
C SER A 244 2.08 20.12 -16.28
N ILE A 245 1.89 19.17 -15.35
CA ILE A 245 0.58 19.02 -14.70
C ILE A 245 0.34 20.31 -13.91
N ILE A 246 -0.27 21.31 -14.56
CA ILE A 246 -0.84 22.47 -13.89
C ILE A 246 -2.01 21.94 -13.06
N PRO A 247 -1.99 22.03 -11.71
CA PRO A 247 -3.15 21.69 -10.92
C PRO A 247 -4.29 22.59 -11.35
N GLY A 248 -5.44 21.98 -11.62
CA GLY A 248 -6.59 22.65 -12.20
C GLY A 248 -6.86 24.02 -11.60
N LEU A 249 -6.86 25.02 -12.48
CA LEU A 249 -7.84 26.09 -12.43
C LEU A 249 -9.23 25.44 -12.61
N GLY A 250 -9.74 24.85 -11.53
CA GLY A 250 -11.18 24.73 -11.36
C GLY A 250 -11.65 26.12 -10.95
N SER A 251 -12.19 26.87 -11.89
CA SER A 251 -12.91 28.11 -11.60
C SER A 251 -14.08 27.78 -10.67
N ILE A 252 -13.88 27.95 -9.36
CA ILE A 252 -14.97 28.13 -8.42
C ILE A 252 -15.24 29.63 -8.40
N MET A 253 -16.24 30.05 -9.14
CA MET A 253 -16.93 31.33 -8.96
C MET A 253 -18.28 31.06 -8.26
N PRO A 254 -18.83 32.07 -7.56
CA PRO A 254 -19.32 32.00 -6.17
C PRO A 254 -20.57 31.15 -5.94
#